data_AF-A0A0W1JGL4-F1
#
_entry.id   AF-A0A0W1JGL4-F1
#
_cell.length_a   1.000
_cell.length_b   1.000
_cell.length_c   1.000
_cell.angle_alpha   90.00
_cell.angle_beta   90.00
_cell.angle_gamma   90.00
#
_symmetry.space_group_name_H-M   'P 1'
#
loop_
_entity.id
_entity.type
_entity.pdbx_description
1 polymer ?
#
loop_
_entity_poly.entity_id
_entity_poly.type
_entity_poly.pdbx_seq_one_letter_code
_entity_poly.pdbx_strand_id
1 'polypeptide(L)'
;MERFVKGDVVVVPFPFSDLTQAKRRPALVISSLKSDDLILCQITSQNVRDDYAITFENQDMNDGKLDKISNVRPNRLFTADHHIVLYT
;
A
#
# COMPACT_ATOMS: atom_id res chain seq x y z
N MET A 1 -18.74 6.29 -7.39
CA MET A 1 -17.30 6.45 -7.16
C MET A 1 -16.86 5.25 -6.38
N GLU A 2 -15.86 4.52 -6.87
CA GLU A 2 -15.32 3.36 -6.14
C GLU A 2 -14.83 3.84 -4.78
N ARG A 3 -15.35 3.21 -3.73
CA ARG A 3 -14.99 3.56 -2.36
C ARG A 3 -13.91 2.58 -1.94
N PHE A 4 -12.67 3.06 -1.86
CA PHE A 4 -11.58 2.29 -1.28
C PHE A 4 -11.87 2.05 0.21
N VAL A 5 -11.83 0.80 0.62
CA VAL A 5 -12.11 0.36 1.98
C VAL A 5 -10.87 -0.25 2.61
N LYS A 6 -10.88 -0.32 3.95
CA LYS A 6 -9.81 -0.97 4.70
C LYS A 6 -9.63 -2.41 4.21
N GLY A 7 -8.40 -2.78 3.90
CA GLY A 7 -8.04 -4.10 3.39
C GLY A 7 -7.78 -4.14 1.88
N ASP A 8 -8.23 -3.14 1.13
CA ASP A 8 -7.96 -3.07 -0.30
C ASP A 8 -6.46 -2.91 -0.56
N VAL A 9 -5.97 -3.57 -1.60
CA VAL A 9 -4.64 -3.33 -2.15
C VAL A 9 -4.80 -2.44 -3.38
N VAL A 10 -4.10 -1.32 -3.39
CA VAL A 10 -4.12 -0.34 -4.48
C VAL A 10 -2.70 -0.05 -4.95
N VAL A 11 -2.55 0.37 -6.20
CA VAL A 11 -1.26 0.82 -6.72
C VAL A 11 -1.24 2.34 -6.80
N VAL A 12 -0.21 2.93 -6.17
CA VAL A 12 -0.01 4.38 -6.07
C VAL A 12 1.46 4.75 -6.35
N PRO A 13 1.78 6.01 -6.70
CA PRO A 13 3.13 6.54 -6.59
C PRO A 13 3.48 6.74 -5.11
N PHE A 14 3.95 5.68 -4.45
CA PHE A 14 4.26 5.70 -3.02
C PHE A 14 5.57 6.48 -2.76
N PRO A 15 5.57 7.47 -1.87
CA PRO A 15 6.74 8.32 -1.63
C PRO A 15 7.85 7.57 -0.90
N PHE A 16 9.08 8.00 -1.16
CA PHE A 16 10.21 7.64 -0.32
C PHE A 16 10.13 8.36 1.02
N SER A 17 10.80 7.81 2.03
CA SER A 17 10.74 8.37 3.38
C SER A 17 11.44 9.71 3.55
N ASP A 18 12.35 10.04 2.62
CA ASP A 18 12.98 11.36 2.50
C ASP A 18 12.14 12.33 1.63
N LEU A 19 10.99 11.87 1.11
CA LEU A 19 10.05 12.62 0.27
C LEU A 19 10.66 13.14 -1.05
N THR A 20 11.85 12.69 -1.43
CA THR A 20 12.55 13.21 -2.62
C THR A 20 11.97 12.66 -3.92
N GLN A 21 11.41 11.46 -3.87
CA GLN A 21 10.90 10.72 -5.02
C GLN A 21 9.70 9.85 -4.63
N ALA A 22 8.95 9.41 -5.62
CA ALA A 22 7.92 8.40 -5.47
C ALA A 22 8.14 7.25 -6.46
N LYS A 23 7.72 6.05 -6.10
CA LYS A 23 7.74 4.89 -6.99
C LYS A 23 6.37 4.23 -7.04
N ARG A 24 5.97 3.77 -8.23
CA ARG A 24 4.77 2.95 -8.40
C ARG A 24 4.90 1.66 -7.60
N ARG A 25 4.06 1.51 -6.57
CA ARG A 25 4.08 0.36 -5.65
C ARG A 25 2.67 0.03 -5.18
N PRO A 26 2.39 -1.26 -4.91
CA PRO A 26 1.20 -1.62 -4.16
C PRO A 26 1.25 -1.02 -2.75
N ALA A 27 0.07 -0.70 -2.23
CA ALA A 27 -0.14 -0.20 -0.89
C ALA A 27 -1.46 -0.77 -0.34
N LEU A 28 -1.45 -1.12 0.94
CA LEU A 28 -2.64 -1.56 1.66
C LEU A 28 -3.41 -0.34 2.16
N VAL A 29 -4.70 -0.26 1.87
CA VAL A 29 -5.60 0.73 2.45
C VAL A 29 -5.85 0.37 3.91
N ILE A 30 -5.36 1.19 4.83
CA ILE A 30 -5.53 1.01 6.27
C ILE A 30 -6.85 1.63 6.74
N SER A 31 -7.19 2.79 6.19
CA SER A 31 -8.43 3.51 6.52
C SER A 31 -8.75 4.49 5.40
N SER A 32 -10.04 4.65 5.09
CA SER A 32 -10.53 5.82 4.39
C SER A 32 -10.92 6.89 5.42
N LEU A 33 -10.59 8.14 5.12
CA LEU A 33 -10.87 9.29 5.98
C LEU A 33 -12.07 10.08 5.45
N LYS A 34 -12.54 11.03 6.26
CA LYS A 34 -13.45 12.08 5.76
C LYS A 34 -12.60 13.02 4.89
N SER A 35 -13.13 13.46 3.75
CA SER A 35 -12.43 14.31 2.75
C SER A 35 -11.55 13.57 1.73
N ASP A 36 -12.03 12.45 1.18
CA ASP A 36 -11.41 11.78 0.01
C ASP A 36 -9.98 11.22 0.21
N ASP A 37 -9.41 11.38 1.40
CA ASP A 37 -8.10 10.88 1.78
C ASP A 37 -8.11 9.41 2.23
N LEU A 38 -7.01 8.72 1.95
CA LEU A 38 -6.72 7.36 2.38
C LEU A 38 -5.45 7.34 3.23
N ILE A 39 -5.45 6.55 4.30
CA ILE A 39 -4.23 6.11 4.98
C ILE A 39 -3.77 4.83 4.30
N LEU A 40 -2.58 4.87 3.71
CA LEU A 40 -1.97 3.79 2.95
C LEU A 40 -0.74 3.25 3.67
N CYS A 41 -0.51 1.96 3.56
CA CYS A 41 0.66 1.27 4.09
C CYS A 41 1.45 0.63 2.96
N GLN A 42 2.77 0.84 2.93
CA GLN A 42 3.60 0.34 1.83
C GLN A 42 3.58 -1.19 1.74
N ILE A 43 3.45 -1.70 0.51
CA ILE A 43 3.78 -3.08 0.16
C ILE A 43 5.02 -3.07 -0.74
N THR A 44 5.98 -3.96 -0.48
CA THR A 44 7.23 -4.04 -1.25
C THR A 44 7.72 -5.47 -1.40
N SER A 45 8.10 -5.85 -2.63
CA SER A 45 8.73 -7.16 -2.90
C SER A 45 10.23 -7.19 -2.62
N GLN A 46 10.82 -6.05 -2.23
CA GLN A 46 12.23 -5.99 -1.86
C GLN A 46 12.46 -6.75 -0.56
N ASN A 47 13.58 -7.47 -0.47
CA ASN A 47 13.99 -8.11 0.75
C ASN A 47 14.41 -7.03 1.75
N VAL A 48 13.61 -6.84 2.81
CA VAL A 48 13.85 -5.83 3.83
C VAL A 48 14.19 -6.53 5.14
N ARG A 49 15.36 -6.20 5.70
CA ARG A 49 15.70 -6.53 7.10
C ARG A 49 15.11 -5.47 8.01
N ASP A 50 13.79 -5.53 8.18
CA ASP A 50 13.03 -4.61 9.01
C ASP A 50 12.16 -5.43 9.95
N ASP A 51 12.31 -5.21 11.25
CA ASP A 51 11.59 -5.97 12.29
C ASP A 51 10.07 -5.74 12.25
N TYR A 52 9.63 -4.67 11.58
CA TYR A 52 8.21 -4.40 11.34
C TYR A 52 7.69 -5.03 10.04
N ALA A 53 8.55 -5.62 9.21
CA ALA A 53 8.11 -6.21 7.94
C ALA A 53 7.28 -7.47 8.20
N ILE A 54 6.06 -7.48 7.68
CA ILE A 54 5.16 -8.62 7.74
C ILE A 54 5.11 -9.25 6.36
N THR A 55 5.47 -10.53 6.26
CA THR A 55 5.39 -11.29 5.01
C THR A 55 3.96 -11.29 4.48
N PHE A 56 3.82 -11.05 3.19
CA PHE A 56 2.55 -10.96 2.49
C PHE A 56 2.61 -11.78 1.20
N GLU A 57 1.75 -12.78 1.13
CA GLU A 57 1.71 -13.81 0.09
C GLU A 57 0.33 -13.89 -0.55
N ASN A 58 0.23 -14.61 -1.68
CA ASN A 58 -1.04 -14.79 -2.38
C ASN A 58 -2.13 -15.45 -1.50
N GLN A 59 -1.74 -16.27 -0.53
CA GLN A 59 -2.68 -16.91 0.41
C GLN A 59 -3.32 -15.93 1.40
N ASP A 60 -2.73 -14.74 1.60
CA ASP A 60 -3.26 -13.69 2.47
C ASP A 60 -4.27 -12.79 1.73
N MET A 61 -4.47 -13.00 0.43
CA MET A 61 -5.40 -12.26 -0.41
C MET A 61 -6.70 -13.05 -0.63
N ASN A 62 -7.84 -12.36 -0.45
CA ASN A 62 -9.14 -12.93 -0.79
C ASN A 62 -9.45 -12.82 -2.30
N ASP A 63 -8.96 -11.77 -2.94
CA ASP A 63 -9.12 -11.50 -4.37
C ASP A 63 -7.83 -10.85 -4.91
N GLY A 64 -7.59 -11.00 -6.21
CA GLY A 64 -6.37 -10.55 -6.89
C GLY A 64 -5.18 -11.48 -6.68
N LYS A 65 -3.98 -11.00 -7.07
CA LYS A 65 -2.72 -11.72 -6.89
C LYS A 65 -1.53 -10.76 -6.78
N LEU A 66 -0.53 -11.18 -6.03
CA LEU A 66 0.82 -10.66 -6.06
C LEU A 66 1.64 -11.43 -7.10
N ASP A 67 2.40 -10.68 -7.91
CA ASP A 67 3.37 -11.27 -8.82
C ASP A 67 4.57 -11.90 -8.07
N LYS A 68 4.86 -11.43 -6.85
CA LYS A 68 5.98 -11.86 -6.01
C LYS A 68 5.61 -11.78 -4.54
N ILE A 69 6.17 -12.69 -3.73
CA ILE A 69 6.16 -12.58 -2.27
C ILE A 69 6.65 -11.19 -1.87
N SER A 70 5.89 -10.53 -1.01
CA SER A 70 6.09 -9.14 -0.65
C SER A 70 6.03 -8.97 0.86
N ASN A 71 6.24 -7.74 1.32
CA ASN A 71 6.15 -7.37 2.72
C ASN A 71 5.26 -6.14 2.88
N VAL A 72 4.29 -6.22 3.78
CA VAL A 72 3.58 -5.06 4.32
C VAL A 72 4.49 -4.39 5.35
N ARG A 73 4.61 -3.07 5.30
CA ARG A 73 5.50 -2.30 6.20
C ARG A 73 4.70 -1.28 7.03
N PRO A 74 4.13 -1.68 8.19
CA PRO A 74 3.33 -0.80 9.05
C PRO A 74 4.06 0.46 9.54
N ASN A 75 5.39 0.43 9.56
CA ASN A 75 6.24 1.59 9.85
C ASN A 75 6.42 2.57 8.66
N ARG A 76 5.79 2.28 7.51
CA ARG A 76 5.80 3.09 6.28
C ARG A 76 4.37 3.43 5.88
N LEU A 77 3.79 4.40 6.60
CA LEU A 77 2.47 4.95 6.33
C LEU A 77 2.55 6.22 5.50
N PHE A 78 1.51 6.45 4.69
CA PHE A 78 1.37 7.63 3.85
C PHE A 78 -0.12 7.99 3.73
N THR A 79 -0.46 9.26 3.87
CA THR A 79 -1.83 9.76 3.62
C THR A 79 -1.87 10.43 2.27
N ALA A 80 -2.87 10.11 1.46
CA ALA A 80 -3.09 10.76 0.17
C ALA A 80 -4.54 10.72 -0.27
N ASP A 81 -4.88 11.69 -1.13
CA ASP A 81 -6.14 11.73 -1.84
C ASP A 81 -6.33 10.47 -2.71
N HIS A 82 -7.53 9.89 -2.71
CA HIS A 82 -7.86 8.70 -3.49
C HIS A 82 -7.65 8.86 -5.00
N HIS A 83 -7.64 10.08 -5.54
CA HIS A 83 -7.34 10.34 -6.95
C HIS A 83 -5.90 9.96 -7.34
N ILE A 84 -5.00 9.74 -6.38
CA ILE A 84 -3.64 9.24 -6.65
C ILE A 84 -3.60 7.74 -6.97
N VAL A 85 -4.69 7.02 -6.70
CA VAL A 85 -4.81 5.59 -6.98
C VAL A 85 -4.84 5.37 -8.49
N LEU A 86 -3.90 4.56 -8.97
CA LEU A 86 -3.75 4.25 -10.38
C LEU A 86 -4.68 3.12 -10.80
N TYR A 87 -4.80 2.08 -9.96
CA TYR A 87 -5.67 0.91 -10.11
C TYR A 87 -5.60 0.05 -8.84
N THR A 88 -6.53 -0.90 -8.69
CA THR A 88 -6.56 -1.95 -7.67
C THR A 88 -5.89 -3.23 -8.17
#